data_AF-A0A1F9MD01-F1
#
_entry.id   AF-A0A1F9MD01-F1
#
_cell.length_a   1.000
_cell.length_b   1.000
_cell.length_c   1.000
_cell.angle_alpha   90.00
_cell.angle_beta   90.00
_cell.angle_gamma   90.00
#
_symmetry.space_group_name_H-M   'P 1'
#
loop_
_entity.id
_entity.type
_entity.pdbx_description
1 polymer ?
#
loop_
_entity_poly.entity_id
_entity_poly.type
_entity_poly.pdbx_seq_one_letter_code
_entity_poly.pdbx_strand_id
1 'polypeptide(L)'
;MKTIVVGLFALIFALPLEARGKMGKNDGRGFGEGRGGPRRAMLFKDLDLTPEQVTALTGLRQTHQATMLELRTRVSSTRLALRDALTSPTMAQAKVDALVEQLSGLHKELLQRRVAFVLALRKVLTAEQLAKLDLEALWPGGPGGMGDTTGFGGIGPVEEP
;
A
#
# COMPACT_ATOMS: atom_id res chain seq x y z
N MET A 1 -67.75 25.29 -10.72
CA MET A 1 -66.29 25.35 -10.92
C MET A 1 -65.91 24.31 -11.96
N LYS A 2 -65.45 24.79 -13.12
CA LYS A 2 -64.39 24.25 -14.02
C LYS A 2 -64.17 22.72 -14.08
N THR A 3 -64.81 22.10 -15.06
CA THR A 3 -64.22 21.41 -16.24
C THR A 3 -62.89 20.63 -16.13
N ILE A 4 -62.96 19.42 -16.71
CA ILE A 4 -61.94 18.64 -17.44
C ILE A 4 -61.24 17.50 -16.67
N VAL A 5 -61.77 16.29 -16.87
CA VAL A 5 -61.02 15.04 -16.87
C VAL A 5 -60.16 15.03 -18.15
N VAL A 6 -58.86 15.32 -18.02
CA VAL A 6 -57.86 15.06 -19.08
C VAL A 6 -57.22 13.72 -18.78
N GLY A 7 -57.47 12.75 -19.66
CA GLY A 7 -56.61 11.57 -19.75
C GLY A 7 -55.25 11.95 -20.35
N LEU A 8 -54.18 11.37 -19.84
CA LEU A 8 -52.91 11.33 -20.57
C LEU A 8 -52.26 9.95 -20.42
N PHE A 9 -52.35 9.20 -21.51
CA PHE A 9 -51.50 8.06 -21.83
C PHE A 9 -50.03 8.51 -21.89
N ALA A 10 -49.14 7.84 -21.19
CA ALA A 10 -47.70 7.81 -21.50
C ALA A 10 -47.12 6.48 -20.98
N LEU A 11 -47.22 5.44 -21.80
CA LEU A 11 -46.13 4.87 -22.59
C LEU A 11 -45.11 4.12 -21.72
N ILE A 12 -45.35 2.81 -21.58
CA ILE A 12 -44.41 1.83 -21.04
C ILE A 12 -43.22 1.77 -22.01
N PHE A 13 -42.10 2.40 -21.66
CA PHE A 13 -40.82 2.11 -22.31
C PHE A 13 -40.33 0.76 -21.81
N ALA A 14 -40.63 -0.29 -22.58
CA ALA A 14 -39.90 -1.54 -22.52
C ALA A 14 -38.46 -1.26 -22.98
N LEU A 15 -37.55 -1.03 -22.03
CA LEU A 15 -36.13 -1.00 -22.34
C LEU A 15 -35.67 -2.42 -22.64
N PRO A 16 -35.13 -2.72 -23.84
CA PRO A 16 -34.40 -3.96 -24.04
C PRO A 16 -33.19 -3.97 -23.10
N LEU A 17 -33.18 -4.99 -22.24
CA LEU A 17 -32.07 -5.44 -21.39
C LEU A 17 -30.90 -5.94 -22.26
N GLU A 18 -30.36 -5.11 -23.13
CA GLU A 18 -29.21 -5.43 -23.99
C GLU A 18 -28.15 -4.34 -23.93
N ALA A 19 -27.77 -3.98 -22.71
CA ALA A 19 -26.43 -3.50 -22.43
C ALA A 19 -25.85 -4.32 -21.28
N ARG A 20 -25.92 -5.66 -21.41
CA ARG A 20 -25.04 -6.57 -20.67
C ARG A 20 -23.65 -6.41 -21.29
N GLY A 21 -23.02 -5.26 -21.00
CA GLY A 21 -21.60 -5.10 -21.20
C GLY A 21 -20.94 -6.32 -20.58
N LYS A 22 -20.18 -7.04 -21.40
CA LYS A 22 -19.34 -8.15 -20.97
C LYS A 22 -18.36 -7.58 -19.95
N MET A 23 -18.80 -7.52 -18.69
CA MET A 23 -17.95 -7.30 -17.54
C MET A 23 -16.94 -8.44 -17.64
N GLY A 24 -15.71 -8.08 -18.00
CA GLY A 24 -14.63 -9.03 -18.15
C GLY A 24 -14.66 -9.97 -16.96
N LYS A 25 -14.58 -11.26 -17.24
CA LYS A 25 -14.17 -12.28 -16.28
C LYS A 25 -12.80 -11.84 -15.76
N ASN A 26 -12.78 -10.93 -14.80
CA ASN A 26 -11.71 -10.84 -13.84
C ASN A 26 -12.01 -12.01 -12.91
N ASP A 27 -11.45 -13.15 -13.30
CA ASP A 27 -11.43 -14.34 -12.48
C ASP A 27 -10.97 -13.89 -11.09
N GLY A 28 -11.92 -13.97 -10.15
CA GLY A 28 -11.71 -13.59 -8.77
C GLY A 28 -10.62 -14.44 -8.17
N ARG A 29 -9.37 -14.02 -8.32
CA ARG A 29 -8.33 -14.31 -7.34
C ARG A 29 -8.70 -13.50 -6.11
N GLY A 30 -9.32 -14.21 -5.18
CA GLY A 30 -9.93 -13.66 -3.98
C GLY A 30 -9.01 -12.77 -3.17
N PHE A 31 -9.64 -12.07 -2.24
CA PHE A 31 -9.02 -11.48 -1.05
C PHE A 31 -8.37 -12.59 -0.22
N GLY A 32 -7.25 -13.14 -0.69
CA GLY A 32 -6.38 -14.00 0.09
C GLY A 32 -5.66 -13.14 1.13
N GLU A 33 -5.73 -13.60 2.37
CA GLU A 33 -4.89 -13.27 3.53
C GLU A 33 -3.95 -12.07 3.36
N GLY A 34 -4.24 -11.03 4.16
CA GLY A 34 -3.51 -9.76 4.32
C GLY A 34 -2.24 -9.61 3.48
N ARG A 35 -2.25 -8.62 2.56
CA ARG A 35 -1.17 -8.19 1.65
C ARG A 35 0.19 -7.98 2.35
N GLY A 36 0.80 -9.10 2.71
CA GLY A 36 1.97 -9.27 3.58
C GLY A 36 2.16 -10.75 3.90
N GLY A 37 1.69 -11.63 3.00
CA GLY A 37 1.52 -13.07 3.17
C GLY A 37 2.82 -13.86 3.44
N PRO A 38 2.75 -15.20 3.42
CA PRO A 38 3.63 -16.15 4.12
C PRO A 38 5.14 -15.96 3.98
N ARG A 39 5.62 -15.24 2.95
CA ARG A 39 7.06 -14.99 2.71
C ARG A 39 7.74 -14.16 3.81
N ARG A 40 7.05 -13.23 4.46
CA ARG A 40 7.64 -12.50 5.62
C ARG A 40 7.73 -13.33 6.89
N ALA A 41 6.90 -14.36 7.02
CA ALA A 41 7.05 -15.36 8.06
C ALA A 41 8.15 -16.37 7.68
N MET A 42 8.34 -16.64 6.39
CA MET A 42 9.43 -17.47 5.87
C MET A 42 10.82 -16.84 6.05
N LEU A 43 10.92 -15.50 6.07
CA LEU A 43 12.18 -14.76 6.26
C LEU A 43 13.00 -15.20 7.50
N PHE A 44 12.34 -15.72 8.53
CA PHE A 44 12.98 -16.18 9.77
C PHE A 44 12.90 -17.70 9.97
N LYS A 45 12.27 -18.43 9.04
CA LYS A 45 11.94 -19.85 9.22
C LYS A 45 13.18 -20.76 9.16
N ASP A 46 14.21 -20.35 8.44
CA ASP A 46 15.42 -21.14 8.19
C ASP A 46 16.63 -20.71 9.05
N LEU A 47 16.36 -20.00 10.16
CA LEU A 47 17.38 -19.41 11.03
C LEU A 47 17.65 -20.19 12.32
N ASP A 48 17.05 -21.37 12.51
CA ASP A 48 17.25 -22.22 13.69
C ASP A 48 17.18 -21.42 15.02
N LEU A 49 16.11 -20.62 15.16
CA LEU A 49 15.97 -19.66 16.25
C LEU A 49 15.68 -20.34 17.59
N THR A 50 16.26 -19.83 18.67
CA THR A 50 15.88 -20.24 20.03
C THR A 50 14.47 -19.73 20.39
N PRO A 51 13.77 -20.35 21.34
CA PRO A 51 12.44 -19.87 21.79
C PRO A 51 12.45 -18.41 22.26
N GLU A 52 13.54 -17.99 22.90
CA GLU A 52 13.76 -16.62 23.35
C GLU A 52 13.91 -15.66 22.16
N GLN A 53 14.71 -16.03 21.14
CA GLN A 53 14.85 -15.26 19.91
C GLN A 53 13.53 -15.15 19.14
N VAL A 54 12.75 -16.24 19.03
CA VAL A 54 11.43 -16.23 18.38
C VAL A 54 10.50 -15.22 19.06
N THR A 55 10.47 -15.22 20.39
CA THR A 55 9.62 -14.31 21.17
C THR A 55 10.05 -12.85 20.95
N ALA A 56 11.35 -12.56 21.02
CA ALA A 56 11.89 -11.22 20.80
C ALA A 56 11.61 -10.71 19.37
N LEU A 57 11.85 -11.55 18.36
CA LEU A 57 11.62 -11.20 16.95
C LEU A 57 10.13 -10.98 16.64
N THR A 58 9.25 -11.77 17.26
CA THR A 58 7.80 -11.62 17.10
C THR A 58 7.35 -10.27 17.64
N GLY A 59 7.78 -9.90 18.85
CA GLY A 59 7.49 -8.59 19.44
C GLY A 59 8.02 -7.45 18.57
N LEU A 60 9.28 -7.51 18.15
CA LEU A 60 9.89 -6.51 17.26
C LEU A 60 9.09 -6.35 15.95
N ARG A 61 8.65 -7.47 15.35
CA ARG A 61 7.87 -7.46 14.11
C ARG A 61 6.51 -6.83 14.32
N GLN A 62 5.79 -7.18 15.38
CA GLN A 62 4.46 -6.63 15.67
C GLN A 62 4.51 -5.12 15.87
N THR A 63 5.46 -4.64 16.68
CA THR A 63 5.66 -3.20 16.90
C THR A 63 6.03 -2.49 15.60
N HIS A 64 6.98 -3.03 14.83
CA HIS A 64 7.37 -2.43 13.56
C HIS A 64 6.19 -2.38 12.57
N GLN A 65 5.37 -3.43 12.50
CA GLN A 65 4.22 -3.48 11.61
C GLN A 65 3.16 -2.44 11.96
N ALA A 66 2.84 -2.29 13.25
CA ALA A 66 1.89 -1.28 13.70
C ALA A 66 2.35 0.13 13.33
N THR A 67 3.60 0.49 13.63
CA THR A 67 4.17 1.81 13.29
C THR A 67 4.21 2.02 11.77
N MET A 68 4.62 1.01 11.00
CA MET A 68 4.69 1.13 9.54
C MET A 68 3.32 1.24 8.87
N LEU A 69 2.29 0.62 9.43
CA LEU A 69 0.91 0.77 8.95
C LEU A 69 0.43 2.20 9.12
N GLU A 70 0.65 2.78 10.30
CA GLU A 70 0.28 4.16 10.60
C GLU A 70 0.98 5.15 9.66
N LEU A 71 2.29 4.99 9.46
CA LEU A 71 3.07 5.85 8.56
C LEU A 71 2.61 5.74 7.10
N ARG A 72 2.32 4.54 6.61
CA ARG A 72 1.79 4.34 5.24
C ARG A 72 0.41 4.98 5.05
N THR A 73 -0.43 4.93 6.08
CA THR A 73 -1.73 5.61 6.07
C THR A 73 -1.54 7.13 5.96
N ARG A 74 -0.61 7.70 6.76
CA ARG A 74 -0.28 9.12 6.69
C ARG A 74 0.28 9.52 5.32
N VAL A 75 1.17 8.72 4.74
CA VAL A 75 1.70 8.94 3.38
C VAL A 75 0.56 8.93 2.34
N SER A 76 -0.32 7.94 2.40
CA SER A 76 -1.43 7.80 1.45
C SER A 76 -2.39 8.99 1.54
N SER A 77 -2.75 9.40 2.76
CA SER A 77 -3.60 10.57 3.00
C SER A 77 -2.94 11.87 2.48
N THR A 78 -1.65 12.06 2.76
CA THR A 78 -0.90 13.25 2.32
C THR A 78 -0.79 13.31 0.79
N ARG A 79 -0.56 12.16 0.13
CA ARG A 79 -0.56 12.07 -1.35
C ARG A 79 -1.91 12.44 -1.96
N LEU A 80 -3.00 12.00 -1.33
CA LEU A 80 -4.36 12.31 -1.78
C LEU A 80 -4.63 13.83 -1.64
N ALA A 81 -4.29 14.41 -0.49
CA ALA A 81 -4.39 15.85 -0.25
C ALA A 81 -3.53 16.68 -1.23
N LEU A 82 -2.32 16.20 -1.55
CA LEU A 82 -1.44 16.84 -2.53
C LEU A 82 -2.05 16.80 -3.93
N ARG A 83 -2.55 15.63 -4.35
CA ARG A 83 -3.24 15.49 -5.64
C ARG A 83 -4.43 16.44 -5.72
N ASP A 84 -5.27 16.49 -4.68
CA ASP A 84 -6.45 17.34 -4.64
C ASP A 84 -6.07 18.83 -4.69
N ALA A 85 -5.00 19.23 -4.01
CA ALA A 85 -4.48 20.61 -4.05
C ALA A 85 -3.97 21.00 -5.45
N LEU A 86 -3.31 20.08 -6.16
CA LEU A 86 -2.81 20.30 -7.52
C LEU A 86 -3.92 20.33 -8.57
N THR A 87 -5.03 19.62 -8.34
CA THR A 87 -6.19 19.63 -9.26
C THR A 87 -7.22 20.70 -8.92
N SER A 88 -7.02 21.46 -7.85
CA SER A 88 -7.93 22.53 -7.46
C SER A 88 -7.86 23.70 -8.45
N PRO A 89 -9.00 24.28 -8.88
CA PRO A 89 -9.01 25.48 -9.71
C PRO A 89 -8.39 26.70 -9.01
N THR A 90 -8.31 26.68 -7.68
CA THR A 90 -7.67 27.71 -6.83
C THR A 90 -6.43 27.14 -6.15
N MET A 91 -5.44 26.76 -6.95
CA MET A 91 -4.16 26.25 -6.43
C MET A 91 -3.46 27.31 -5.57
N ALA A 92 -3.11 26.96 -4.34
CA ALA A 92 -2.27 27.78 -3.46
C ALA A 92 -0.89 27.11 -3.32
N GLN A 93 0.16 27.73 -3.88
CA GLN A 93 1.52 27.21 -3.87
C GLN A 93 1.99 26.83 -2.44
N ALA A 94 1.76 27.72 -1.47
CA ALA A 94 2.13 27.47 -0.07
C ALA A 94 1.51 26.18 0.52
N LYS A 95 0.30 25.80 0.09
CA LYS A 95 -0.34 24.55 0.52
C LYS A 95 0.33 23.34 -0.12
N VAL A 96 0.70 23.45 -1.40
CA VAL A 96 1.44 22.40 -2.12
C VAL A 96 2.80 22.18 -1.46
N ASP A 97 3.55 23.25 -1.19
CA ASP A 97 4.88 23.19 -0.56
C ASP A 97 4.81 22.51 0.83
N ALA A 98 3.82 22.89 1.64
CA ALA A 98 3.61 22.26 2.95
C ALA A 98 3.31 20.76 2.86
N LEU A 99 2.50 20.34 1.88
CA LEU A 99 2.18 18.92 1.66
C LEU A 99 3.39 18.13 1.14
N VAL A 100 4.24 18.75 0.31
CA VAL A 100 5.50 18.16 -0.17
C VAL A 100 6.49 17.97 0.98
N GLU A 101 6.64 18.98 1.85
CA GLU A 101 7.50 18.88 3.03
C GLU A 101 7.00 17.78 3.99
N GLN A 102 5.69 17.73 4.23
CA GLN A 102 5.08 16.67 5.05
C GLN A 102 5.34 15.29 4.46
N LEU A 103 5.17 15.11 3.15
CA LEU A 103 5.43 13.83 2.49
C LEU A 103 6.90 13.42 2.58
N SER A 104 7.82 14.37 2.42
CA SER A 104 9.27 14.16 2.55
C SER A 104 9.64 13.73 3.97
N GLY A 105 9.08 14.40 4.98
CA GLY A 105 9.24 14.04 6.39
C GLY A 105 8.73 12.62 6.69
N LEU A 106 7.58 12.24 6.15
CA LEU A 106 7.02 10.89 6.32
C LEU A 106 7.88 9.80 5.66
N HIS A 107 8.42 10.05 4.46
CA HIS A 107 9.35 9.11 3.81
C HIS A 107 10.65 8.96 4.61
N LYS A 108 11.18 10.06 5.15
CA LYS A 108 12.33 10.01 6.07
C LYS A 108 12.02 9.15 7.30
N GLU A 109 10.86 9.33 7.91
CA GLU A 109 10.47 8.54 9.09
C GLU A 109 10.34 7.05 8.72
N LEU A 110 9.72 6.70 7.59
CA LEU A 110 9.64 5.32 7.10
C LEU A 110 11.03 4.67 6.96
N LEU A 111 12.00 5.39 6.39
CA LEU A 111 13.37 4.90 6.26
C LEU A 111 14.01 4.69 7.64
N GLN A 112 13.89 5.66 8.54
CA GLN A 112 14.43 5.57 9.90
C GLN A 112 13.85 4.37 10.66
N ARG A 113 12.54 4.13 10.57
CA ARG A 113 11.89 2.97 11.21
C ARG A 113 12.37 1.64 10.63
N ARG A 114 12.60 1.56 9.31
CA ARG A 114 13.15 0.36 8.67
C ARG A 114 14.59 0.09 9.14
N VAL A 115 15.45 1.11 9.14
CA VAL A 115 16.83 0.99 9.63
C VAL A 115 16.86 0.57 11.10
N ALA A 116 16.04 1.20 11.94
CA ALA A 116 15.93 0.85 13.35
C ALA A 116 15.48 -0.61 13.55
N PHE A 117 14.55 -1.10 12.74
CA PHE A 117 14.12 -2.49 12.76
C PHE A 117 15.27 -3.44 12.40
N VAL A 118 16.00 -3.18 11.30
CA VAL A 118 17.17 -3.99 10.90
C VAL A 118 18.23 -4.01 12.00
N LEU A 119 18.53 -2.85 12.61
CA LEU A 119 19.48 -2.79 13.73
C LEU A 119 18.99 -3.57 14.95
N ALA A 120 17.68 -3.60 15.22
CA ALA A 120 17.12 -4.41 16.29
C ALA A 120 17.23 -5.91 16.00
N LEU A 121 16.98 -6.35 14.75
CA LEU A 121 17.18 -7.74 14.33
C LEU A 121 18.63 -8.20 14.57
N ARG A 122 19.60 -7.37 14.17
CA ARG A 122 21.04 -7.66 14.34
C ARG A 122 21.48 -7.81 15.80
N LYS A 123 20.71 -7.29 16.76
CA LYS A 123 20.99 -7.45 18.20
C LYS A 123 20.46 -8.77 18.75
N VAL A 124 19.51 -9.41 18.07
CA VAL A 124 18.86 -10.65 18.52
C VAL A 124 19.47 -11.87 17.82
N LEU A 125 19.85 -11.73 16.55
CA LEU A 125 20.41 -12.80 15.74
C LEU A 125 21.92 -12.94 15.95
N THR A 126 22.44 -14.18 15.87
CA THR A 126 23.88 -14.42 15.78
C THR A 126 24.41 -14.00 14.41
N ALA A 127 25.74 -13.88 14.28
CA ALA A 127 26.38 -13.56 12.99
C ALA A 127 26.04 -14.58 11.90
N GLU A 128 25.98 -15.87 12.25
CA GLU A 128 25.63 -16.95 11.33
C GLU A 128 24.16 -16.89 10.88
N GLN A 129 23.25 -16.60 11.81
CA GLN A 129 21.83 -16.41 11.49
C GLN A 129 21.62 -15.16 10.63
N LEU A 130 22.35 -14.08 10.92
CA LEU A 130 22.28 -12.85 10.12
C LEU A 130 22.77 -13.07 8.69
N ALA A 131 23.78 -13.90 8.48
CA ALA A 131 24.29 -14.23 7.14
C ALA A 131 23.29 -15.01 6.28
N LYS A 132 22.38 -15.76 6.92
CA LYS A 132 21.27 -16.46 6.25
C LYS A 132 20.06 -15.56 6.00
N LEU A 133 19.99 -14.39 6.63
CA LEU A 133 18.87 -13.47 6.50
C LEU A 133 18.97 -12.68 5.19
N ASP A 134 17.94 -12.81 4.34
CA ASP A 134 17.80 -11.94 3.16
C ASP A 134 17.43 -10.51 3.60
N LEU A 135 18.45 -9.67 3.74
CA LEU A 135 18.28 -8.25 4.06
C LEU A 135 17.63 -7.47 2.91
N GLU A 136 17.79 -7.90 1.66
CA GLU A 136 17.18 -7.24 0.50
C GLU A 136 15.66 -7.35 0.52
N ALA A 137 15.13 -8.50 0.96
CA ALA A 137 13.69 -8.70 1.16
C ALA A 137 13.06 -7.75 2.19
N LEU A 138 13.86 -7.06 3.02
CA LEU A 138 13.37 -6.03 3.96
C LEU A 138 13.17 -4.66 3.30
N TRP A 139 13.73 -4.43 2.11
CA TRP A 139 13.63 -3.19 1.35
C TRP A 139 12.40 -3.18 0.41
N PRO A 140 11.80 -2.00 0.15
CA PRO A 140 10.69 -1.89 -0.79
C PRO A 140 11.24 -1.97 -2.23
N GLY A 141 10.62 -2.82 -3.07
CA GLY A 141 11.00 -2.95 -4.48
C GLY A 141 12.12 -3.95 -4.78
N GLY A 142 12.68 -4.64 -3.79
CA GLY A 142 13.61 -5.76 -4.01
C GLY A 142 12.91 -7.02 -4.57
N PRO A 143 13.66 -8.04 -5.01
CA PRO A 143 13.07 -9.31 -5.47
C PRO A 143 12.16 -9.91 -4.39
N GLY A 144 10.85 -9.94 -4.63
CA GLY A 144 9.85 -10.40 -3.65
C GLY A 144 9.34 -9.34 -2.66
N GLY A 145 9.90 -8.13 -2.66
CA GLY A 145 9.29 -6.95 -2.10
C GLY A 145 8.21 -6.45 -3.04
N MET A 146 6.93 -6.62 -2.69
CA MET A 146 5.85 -5.90 -3.35
C MET A 146 6.14 -4.41 -3.14
N GLY A 147 6.77 -3.80 -4.14
CA GLY A 147 6.90 -2.36 -4.22
C GLY A 147 5.51 -1.75 -4.04
N ASP A 148 5.47 -0.60 -3.39
CA ASP A 148 4.30 0.25 -3.40
C ASP A 148 4.03 0.61 -4.88
N THR A 149 3.31 -0.25 -5.61
CA THR A 149 2.80 -0.01 -6.96
C THR A 149 1.67 1.02 -6.96
N THR A 150 1.64 1.89 -5.95
CA THR A 150 0.64 2.93 -5.69
C THR A 150 1.19 4.34 -5.93
N GLY A 151 2.23 4.51 -6.73
CA GLY A 151 2.62 5.85 -7.17
C GLY A 151 3.74 5.86 -8.19
N PHE A 152 3.38 6.12 -9.45
CA PHE A 152 4.22 6.18 -10.64
C PHE A 152 4.71 4.83 -11.15
N GLY A 153 4.38 4.56 -12.42
CA GLY A 153 4.73 3.35 -13.13
C GLY A 153 6.22 3.04 -13.01
N GLY A 154 6.54 1.76 -12.89
CA GLY A 154 7.91 1.29 -12.84
C GLY A 154 8.71 1.88 -13.98
N ILE A 155 9.74 2.66 -13.64
CA ILE A 155 10.88 2.84 -14.52
C ILE A 155 11.51 1.45 -14.58
N GLY A 156 11.21 0.72 -15.66
CA GLY A 156 11.93 -0.49 -16.02
C GLY A 156 13.42 -0.17 -16.21
N PRO A 157 14.29 -1.18 -16.26
CA PRO A 157 15.70 -0.95 -16.50
C PRO A 157 15.87 -0.09 -17.76
N VAL A 158 16.60 1.00 -17.63
CA VAL A 158 17.01 1.81 -18.78
C VAL A 158 18.01 0.95 -19.53
N GLU A 159 17.58 0.36 -20.64
CA GLU A 159 18.53 -0.15 -21.62
C GLU A 159 19.28 1.06 -22.16
N GLU A 160 20.56 1.17 -21.80
CA GLU A 160 21.45 2.19 -22.33
C GLU A 160 21.66 1.97 -23.84
N PRO A 161 21.78 3.04 -24.64
CA PRO A 161 21.88 2.97 -26.11
C PRO A 161 23.21 2.39 -26.61
#